data_AF-A0A562SG59-F1
#
_entry.id   AF-A0A562SG59-F1
#
_cell.length_a   1.000
_cell.length_b   1.000
_cell.length_c   1.000
_cell.angle_alpha   90.00
_cell.angle_beta   90.00
_cell.angle_gamma   90.00
#
_symmetry.space_group_name_H-M   'P 1'
#
loop_
_entity.id
_entity.type
_entity.pdbx_description
1 polymer ?
#
loop_
_entity_poly.entity_id
_entity_poly.type
_entity_poly.pdbx_seq_one_letter_code
_entity_poly.pdbx_strand_id
1 'polypeptide(L)'
;MGIVCENGCAVKKGLCRCIFSKGSTKDTQLHLPAAEGKSFQLSYICSMADDILHNWEKKAAEHQKEYGRFLKRADKNKVLKQLPDLHEEAFEKVDCLQCANCCKNYSPRFKTPDIKRISKHLRMKESAFIDAYLRLDEEGDYVVNTKPCPFLGADNYCSIYEERPSDCERFPYTDEDVILKRPHLTLKNSTFCPATYYVLEKLLAVK
;
A
#
# COMPACT_ATOMS: atom_id res chain seq x y z
N MET A 1 10.40 -10.68 -39.39
CA MET A 1 11.74 -10.80 -38.78
C MET A 1 11.73 -10.04 -37.48
N GLY A 2 11.87 -10.75 -36.36
CA GLY A 2 11.83 -10.17 -35.02
C GLY A 2 13.14 -9.53 -34.60
N ILE A 3 13.06 -8.79 -33.49
CA ILE A 3 14.20 -8.50 -32.61
C ILE A 3 13.70 -8.78 -31.20
N VAL A 4 14.32 -9.78 -30.57
CA VAL A 4 14.22 -10.12 -29.16
C VAL A 4 15.12 -9.16 -28.39
N CYS A 5 14.67 -8.63 -27.25
CA CYS A 5 15.54 -7.95 -26.30
C CYS A 5 15.71 -8.83 -25.06
N GLU A 6 16.79 -9.61 -25.05
CA GLU A 6 17.34 -10.21 -23.84
C GLU A 6 18.13 -9.15 -23.07
N ASN A 7 17.90 -9.10 -21.75
CA ASN A 7 18.80 -8.65 -20.69
C ASN A 7 19.37 -7.22 -20.74
N GLY A 8 19.03 -6.44 -19.70
CA GLY A 8 19.97 -5.47 -19.13
C GLY A 8 19.52 -4.01 -19.21
N CYS A 9 18.55 -3.62 -18.39
CA CYS A 9 18.33 -2.22 -18.06
C CYS A 9 19.43 -1.77 -17.07
N ALA A 10 20.58 -1.30 -17.59
CA ALA A 10 21.59 -0.64 -16.77
C ALA A 10 21.34 0.88 -16.80
N VAL A 11 20.60 1.38 -15.82
CA VAL A 11 20.45 2.81 -15.58
C VAL A 11 21.74 3.33 -14.95
N LYS A 12 22.61 3.94 -15.74
CA LYS A 12 23.64 4.85 -15.21
C LYS A 12 23.54 6.20 -15.91
N LYS A 13 23.08 7.18 -15.12
CA LYS A 13 23.14 8.64 -15.35
C LYS A 13 22.33 9.19 -16.53
N GLY A 14 21.02 8.95 -16.54
CA GLY A 14 20.00 9.92 -17.04
C GLY A 14 20.31 10.78 -18.28
N LEU A 15 21.03 10.26 -19.29
CA LEU A 15 21.32 10.97 -20.53
C LEU A 15 21.16 10.00 -21.70
N CYS A 16 20.06 10.15 -22.45
CA CYS A 16 19.98 9.65 -23.81
C CYS A 16 20.88 10.53 -24.69
N ARG A 17 22.02 9.99 -25.12
CA ARG A 17 22.96 10.69 -25.99
C ARG A 17 22.62 10.38 -27.45
N CYS A 18 21.87 11.25 -28.11
CA CYS A 18 21.76 11.24 -29.57
C CYS A 18 23.06 11.83 -30.15
N ILE A 19 23.89 10.99 -30.78
CA ILE A 19 25.07 11.44 -31.52
C ILE A 19 24.59 11.90 -32.90
N PHE A 20 24.61 13.20 -33.17
CA PHE A 20 24.49 13.73 -34.54
C PHE A 20 25.87 14.03 -35.10
N SER A 21 26.32 13.26 -36.09
CA SER A 21 27.47 13.62 -36.94
C SER A 21 27.02 14.15 -38.30
N LYS A 22 27.27 15.45 -38.50
CA LYS A 22 27.58 16.21 -39.73
C LYS A 22 26.95 15.79 -41.07
N GLY A 23 26.32 16.77 -41.75
CA GLY A 23 26.67 17.07 -43.15
C GLY A 23 25.54 17.36 -44.14
N SER A 24 25.25 18.65 -44.34
CA SER A 24 25.16 19.36 -45.65
C SER A 24 24.08 19.04 -46.70
N THR A 25 23.25 20.09 -46.93
CA THR A 25 22.83 20.74 -48.21
C THR A 25 21.72 20.20 -49.11
N LYS A 26 20.73 21.10 -49.34
CA LYS A 26 19.91 21.38 -50.55
C LYS A 26 18.76 20.38 -50.84
N ASP A 27 17.53 20.74 -51.22
CA ASP A 27 16.93 21.96 -51.78
C ASP A 27 15.38 21.89 -51.62
N THR A 28 14.75 23.07 -51.49
CA THR A 28 13.39 23.44 -51.95
C THR A 28 12.10 22.92 -51.26
N GLN A 29 11.50 23.87 -50.53
CA GLN A 29 10.10 24.13 -50.12
C GLN A 29 8.97 23.18 -50.56
N LEU A 30 8.16 22.73 -49.59
CA LEU A 30 6.69 22.77 -49.70
C LEU A 30 6.05 22.92 -48.31
N HIS A 31 4.93 23.64 -48.27
CA HIS A 31 4.26 24.23 -47.10
C HIS A 31 4.03 23.30 -45.88
N LEU A 32 4.24 23.89 -44.70
CA LEU A 32 3.70 23.45 -43.41
C LEU A 32 2.16 23.49 -43.42
N PRO A 33 1.52 22.53 -42.74
CA PRO A 33 0.56 22.91 -41.72
C PRO A 33 0.96 22.36 -40.35
N ALA A 34 0.82 23.23 -39.36
CA ALA A 34 0.62 22.99 -37.92
C ALA A 34 1.32 21.77 -37.30
N ALA A 35 2.40 22.07 -36.58
CA ALA A 35 2.97 21.23 -35.55
C ALA A 35 1.97 21.06 -34.40
N GLU A 36 1.49 19.84 -34.16
CA GLU A 36 0.85 19.45 -32.91
C GLU A 36 0.92 17.92 -32.77
N GLY A 37 1.46 17.42 -31.66
CA GLY A 37 1.07 16.08 -31.17
C GLY A 37 2.13 14.97 -31.02
N LYS A 38 3.43 15.18 -31.27
CA LYS A 38 4.41 14.06 -31.12
C LYS A 38 5.35 14.12 -29.90
N SER A 39 5.62 15.29 -29.31
CA SER A 39 6.40 15.34 -28.06
C SER A 39 5.55 14.97 -26.83
N PHE A 40 4.26 15.30 -26.85
CA PHE A 40 3.34 15.05 -25.73
C PHE A 40 2.98 13.56 -25.57
N GLN A 41 3.01 12.78 -26.66
CA GLN A 41 2.77 11.34 -26.59
C GLN A 41 3.92 10.57 -25.93
N LEU A 42 5.17 11.00 -26.10
CA LEU A 42 6.31 10.28 -25.54
C LEU A 42 6.41 10.42 -24.01
N SER A 43 6.00 11.56 -23.45
CA SER A 43 5.84 11.73 -22.01
C SER A 43 4.69 10.90 -21.44
N TYR A 44 3.62 10.70 -22.21
CA TYR A 44 2.43 9.97 -21.77
C TYR A 44 2.68 8.46 -21.65
N ILE A 45 3.48 7.90 -22.57
CA ILE A 45 3.81 6.47 -22.62
C ILE A 45 4.75 6.06 -21.47
N CYS A 46 5.53 7.00 -20.92
CA CYS A 46 6.43 6.74 -19.79
C CYS A 46 5.71 6.64 -18.43
N SER A 47 4.46 7.09 -18.32
CA SER A 47 3.65 6.96 -17.09
C SER A 47 2.91 5.61 -16.96
N MET A 48 3.00 4.76 -18.00
CA MET A 48 2.42 3.41 -18.00
C MET A 48 3.48 2.33 -17.75
N ALA A 49 4.46 2.61 -16.90
CA ALA A 49 5.09 1.54 -16.14
C ALA A 49 4.08 1.13 -15.07
N ASP A 50 3.51 -0.07 -15.23
CA ASP A 50 2.44 -0.66 -14.42
C ASP A 50 2.32 -0.06 -13.01
N ASP A 51 1.29 0.78 -12.80
CA ASP A 51 0.86 1.12 -11.46
C ASP A 51 0.42 -0.18 -10.79
N ILE A 52 1.26 -0.69 -9.90
CA ILE A 52 1.04 -1.92 -9.15
C ILE A 52 -0.33 -1.90 -8.46
N LEU A 53 -0.79 -0.71 -8.04
CA LEU A 53 -2.07 -0.51 -7.36
C LEU A 53 -3.28 -0.52 -8.31
N HIS A 54 -3.09 -0.52 -9.62
CA HIS A 54 -4.19 -0.67 -10.56
C HIS A 54 -4.82 -2.07 -10.46
N ASN A 55 -6.13 -2.14 -10.23
CA ASN A 55 -6.90 -3.38 -10.03
C ASN A 55 -6.30 -4.32 -8.96
N TRP A 56 -5.72 -3.73 -7.92
CA TRP A 56 -5.00 -4.47 -6.89
C TRP A 56 -5.88 -5.49 -6.17
N GLU A 57 -7.19 -5.24 -5.98
CA GLU A 57 -8.09 -6.18 -5.29
C GLU A 57 -8.15 -7.52 -6.02
N LYS A 58 -8.26 -7.46 -7.36
CA LYS A 58 -8.30 -8.66 -8.20
C LYS A 58 -6.97 -9.40 -8.18
N LYS A 59 -5.86 -8.67 -8.36
CA LYS A 59 -4.51 -9.24 -8.32
C LYS A 59 -4.22 -9.89 -6.96
N ALA A 60 -4.57 -9.21 -5.86
CA ALA A 60 -4.42 -9.71 -4.50
C ALA A 60 -5.20 -11.02 -4.29
N ALA A 61 -6.42 -11.13 -4.82
CA ALA A 61 -7.22 -12.34 -4.75
C ALA A 61 -6.58 -13.51 -5.52
N GLU A 62 -6.04 -13.24 -6.71
CA GLU A 62 -5.35 -14.25 -7.54
C GLU A 62 -4.04 -14.72 -6.90
N HIS A 63 -3.30 -13.83 -6.24
CA HIS A 63 -1.98 -14.10 -5.66
C HIS A 63 -2.01 -14.69 -4.24
N GLN A 64 -3.17 -14.87 -3.61
CA GLN A 64 -3.29 -15.40 -2.23
C GLN A 64 -2.48 -16.67 -1.96
N LYS A 65 -2.52 -17.62 -2.91
CA LYS A 65 -1.76 -18.89 -2.79
C LYS A 65 -0.25 -18.65 -2.83
N GLU A 66 0.20 -17.68 -3.62
CA GLU A 66 1.61 -17.33 -3.71
C GLU A 66 2.10 -16.63 -2.44
N TYR A 67 1.35 -15.63 -1.96
CA TYR A 67 1.64 -14.98 -0.67
C TYR A 67 1.75 -16.02 0.44
N GLY A 68 0.82 -16.96 0.51
CA GLY A 68 0.82 -18.01 1.53
C GLY A 68 2.05 -18.92 1.46
N ARG A 69 2.56 -19.22 0.26
CA ARG A 69 3.82 -19.98 0.09
C ARG A 69 5.03 -19.15 0.48
N PHE A 70 5.06 -17.88 0.08
CA PHE A 70 6.15 -16.97 0.41
C PHE A 70 6.27 -16.78 1.92
N LEU A 71 5.20 -16.40 2.61
CA LEU A 71 5.20 -16.15 4.04
C LEU A 71 5.64 -17.37 4.88
N LYS A 72 5.43 -18.59 4.37
CA LYS A 72 5.88 -19.84 5.02
C LYS A 72 7.37 -20.14 4.83
N ARG A 73 7.99 -19.64 3.75
CA ARG A 73 9.35 -20.03 3.32
C ARG A 73 10.35 -18.88 3.30
N ALA A 74 9.88 -17.64 3.48
CA ALA A 74 10.70 -16.45 3.39
C ALA A 74 11.86 -16.47 4.40
N ASP A 75 13.03 -16.02 3.96
CA ASP A 75 14.14 -15.71 4.85
C ASP A 75 13.77 -14.46 5.66
N LYS A 76 13.52 -14.67 6.96
CA LYS A 76 13.09 -13.61 7.87
C LYS A 76 14.09 -12.47 7.93
N ASN A 77 15.39 -12.76 7.95
CA ASN A 77 16.41 -11.71 8.07
C ASN A 77 16.51 -10.87 6.80
N LYS A 78 16.34 -11.49 5.61
CA LYS A 78 16.32 -10.77 4.33
C LYS A 78 15.07 -9.91 4.21
N VAL A 79 13.89 -10.41 4.60
CA VAL A 79 12.63 -9.68 4.50
C VAL A 79 12.57 -8.52 5.48
N LEU A 80 12.87 -8.75 6.77
CA LEU A 80 12.78 -7.71 7.81
C LEU A 80 13.63 -6.47 7.50
N LYS A 81 14.78 -6.65 6.84
CA LYS A 81 15.64 -5.53 6.42
C LYS A 81 15.03 -4.66 5.32
N GLN A 82 14.12 -5.20 4.51
CA GLN A 82 13.50 -4.50 3.39
C GLN A 82 12.18 -3.82 3.79
N LEU A 83 11.54 -4.27 4.88
CA LEU A 83 10.21 -3.80 5.27
C LEU A 83 10.11 -2.27 5.48
N PRO A 84 11.07 -1.58 6.14
CA PRO A 84 10.96 -0.13 6.33
C PRO A 84 10.92 0.63 5.00
N ASP A 85 11.83 0.34 4.07
CA ASP A 85 11.86 1.01 2.76
C ASP A 85 10.59 0.72 1.95
N LEU A 86 10.11 -0.53 1.97
CA LEU A 86 8.87 -0.91 1.28
C LEU A 86 7.63 -0.31 1.93
N HIS A 87 7.64 -0.10 3.25
CA HIS A 87 6.58 0.58 3.99
C HIS A 87 6.47 2.02 3.51
N GLU A 88 7.58 2.78 3.54
CA GLU A 88 7.59 4.17 3.07
C GLU A 88 7.13 4.27 1.62
N GLU A 89 7.66 3.42 0.72
CA GLU A 89 7.22 3.38 -0.68
C GLU A 89 5.72 3.14 -0.85
N ALA A 90 5.11 2.33 0.02
CA ALA A 90 3.69 2.03 -0.02
C ALA A 90 2.86 3.25 0.42
N PHE A 91 3.27 3.94 1.49
CA PHE A 91 2.57 5.10 2.04
C PHE A 91 2.78 6.39 1.24
N GLU A 92 3.80 6.46 0.38
CA GLU A 92 3.89 7.47 -0.68
C GLU A 92 2.74 7.38 -1.72
N LYS A 93 2.14 6.18 -1.87
CA LYS A 93 1.13 5.88 -2.90
C LYS A 93 -0.26 5.63 -2.30
N VAL A 94 -0.32 5.26 -1.03
CA VAL A 94 -1.54 4.88 -0.32
C VAL A 94 -1.76 5.81 0.87
N ASP A 95 -2.86 6.56 0.82
CA ASP A 95 -3.33 7.35 1.96
C ASP A 95 -4.45 6.61 2.71
N CYS A 96 -4.16 6.22 3.96
CA CYS A 96 -5.12 5.58 4.86
C CYS A 96 -6.34 6.46 5.17
N LEU A 97 -6.17 7.79 5.21
CA LEU A 97 -7.24 8.74 5.45
C LEU A 97 -8.18 8.89 4.25
N GLN A 98 -7.71 8.57 3.03
CA GLN A 98 -8.57 8.53 1.85
C GLN A 98 -9.31 7.20 1.72
N CYS A 99 -8.65 6.06 1.98
CA CYS A 99 -9.29 4.76 1.78
C CYS A 99 -10.25 4.38 2.92
N ALA A 100 -9.82 4.50 4.18
CA ALA A 100 -10.55 4.09 5.38
C ALA A 100 -11.18 2.67 5.33
N ASN A 101 -10.71 1.78 4.44
CA ASN A 101 -11.28 0.45 4.24
C ASN A 101 -11.25 -0.40 5.51
N CYS A 102 -10.17 -0.29 6.28
CA CYS A 102 -10.04 -0.96 7.57
C CYS A 102 -11.05 -0.39 8.59
N CYS A 103 -11.11 0.92 8.79
CA CYS A 103 -12.01 1.57 9.74
C CYS A 103 -13.51 1.36 9.42
N LYS A 104 -13.86 1.16 8.15
CA LYS A 104 -15.24 0.91 7.70
C LYS A 104 -15.68 -0.53 7.95
N ASN A 105 -14.79 -1.50 7.78
CA ASN A 105 -15.18 -2.92 7.65
C ASN A 105 -14.60 -3.84 8.74
N TYR A 106 -13.54 -3.41 9.43
CA TYR A 106 -12.77 -4.22 10.37
C TYR A 106 -12.63 -3.51 11.71
N SER A 107 -12.54 -4.30 12.78
CA SER A 107 -12.26 -3.79 14.11
C SER A 107 -10.80 -4.07 14.45
N PRO A 108 -10.06 -3.10 15.02
CA PRO A 108 -8.86 -3.43 15.77
C PRO A 108 -9.26 -4.15 17.06
N ARG A 109 -8.28 -4.73 17.74
CA ARG A 109 -8.42 -5.11 19.13
C ARG A 109 -8.14 -3.93 20.05
N PHE A 110 -8.93 -3.83 21.12
CA PHE A 110 -8.74 -2.88 22.21
C PHE A 110 -8.14 -3.60 23.42
N LYS A 111 -6.86 -3.35 23.71
CA LYS A 111 -6.22 -3.91 24.91
C LYS A 111 -6.62 -3.08 26.13
N THR A 112 -6.47 -3.65 27.34
CA THR A 112 -6.76 -2.91 28.59
C THR A 112 -6.06 -1.54 28.68
N PRO A 113 -4.78 -1.37 28.28
CA PRO A 113 -4.15 -0.06 28.25
C PRO A 113 -4.81 0.92 27.26
N ASP A 114 -5.29 0.43 26.11
CA ASP A 114 -6.00 1.26 25.12
C ASP A 114 -7.36 1.69 25.68
N ILE A 115 -8.12 0.76 26.27
CA ILE A 115 -9.42 1.06 26.90
C ILE A 115 -9.26 2.13 27.97
N LYS A 116 -8.26 2.01 28.85
CA LYS A 116 -7.96 2.99 29.89
C LYS A 116 -7.59 4.37 29.32
N ARG A 117 -6.75 4.39 28.29
CA ARG A 117 -6.28 5.63 27.65
C ARG A 117 -7.41 6.36 26.92
N ILE A 118 -8.18 5.63 26.10
CA ILE A 118 -9.28 6.18 25.30
C ILE A 118 -10.44 6.62 26.19
N SER A 119 -10.84 5.81 27.18
CA SER A 119 -11.92 6.19 28.11
C SER A 119 -11.58 7.45 28.90
N LYS A 120 -10.32 7.62 29.32
CA LYS A 120 -9.82 8.85 29.94
C LYS A 120 -9.90 10.04 28.99
N HIS A 121 -9.49 9.88 27.73
CA HIS A 121 -9.60 10.92 26.70
C HIS A 121 -11.07 11.36 26.50
N LEU A 122 -11.99 10.40 26.43
CA LEU A 122 -13.43 10.62 26.30
C LEU A 122 -14.13 11.04 27.62
N ARG A 123 -13.36 11.17 28.72
CA ARG A 123 -13.84 11.56 30.05
C ARG A 123 -14.98 10.66 30.57
N MET A 124 -14.86 9.35 30.36
CA MET A 124 -15.82 8.36 30.87
C MET A 124 -15.12 7.21 31.60
N LYS A 125 -15.89 6.43 32.36
CA LYS A 125 -15.41 5.23 33.04
C LYS A 125 -15.11 4.13 32.02
N GLU A 126 -14.10 3.30 32.29
CA GLU A 126 -13.74 2.15 31.44
C GLU A 126 -14.94 1.21 31.18
N SER A 127 -15.75 0.93 32.20
CA SER A 127 -16.96 0.09 32.05
C SER A 127 -17.97 0.71 31.07
N ALA A 128 -18.23 2.01 31.19
CA ALA A 128 -19.15 2.72 30.30
C ALA A 128 -18.61 2.76 28.86
N PHE A 129 -17.29 2.87 28.68
CA PHE A 129 -16.66 2.78 27.36
C PHE A 129 -16.84 1.40 26.72
N ILE A 130 -16.63 0.34 27.50
CA ILE A 130 -16.84 -1.04 27.05
C ILE A 130 -18.31 -1.23 26.64
N ASP A 131 -19.24 -0.87 27.51
CA ASP A 131 -20.67 -1.04 27.26
C ASP A 131 -21.17 -0.25 26.04
N ALA A 132 -20.64 0.97 25.84
CA ALA A 132 -21.05 1.84 24.75
C ALA A 132 -20.46 1.43 23.39
N TYR A 133 -19.18 1.03 23.35
CA TYR A 133 -18.44 0.92 22.09
C TYR A 133 -17.89 -0.47 21.77
N LEU A 134 -17.76 -1.36 22.77
CA LEU A 134 -17.05 -2.62 22.61
C LEU A 134 -17.95 -3.84 22.85
N ARG A 135 -17.46 -4.98 22.41
CA ARG A 135 -17.96 -6.33 22.73
C ARG A 135 -16.78 -7.30 22.72
N LEU A 136 -16.93 -8.46 23.36
CA LEU A 136 -15.99 -9.57 23.20
C LEU A 136 -16.31 -10.34 21.92
N ASP A 137 -15.29 -10.67 21.15
CA ASP A 137 -15.39 -11.59 20.03
C ASP A 137 -15.17 -13.05 20.43
N GLU A 138 -15.16 -13.95 19.46
CA GLU A 138 -14.96 -15.40 19.65
C GLU A 138 -13.56 -15.76 20.15
N GLU A 139 -12.59 -14.85 19.97
CA GLU A 139 -11.21 -15.01 20.42
C GLU A 139 -10.99 -14.41 21.83
N GLY A 140 -12.03 -13.81 22.42
CA GLY A 140 -11.98 -13.17 23.73
C GLY A 140 -11.33 -11.79 23.72
N ASP A 141 -11.23 -11.16 22.54
CA ASP A 141 -10.67 -9.83 22.37
C ASP A 141 -11.79 -8.77 22.34
N TYR A 142 -11.52 -7.61 22.94
CA TYR A 142 -12.44 -6.47 22.84
C TYR A 142 -12.37 -5.83 21.46
N VAL A 143 -13.49 -5.82 20.75
CA VAL A 143 -13.66 -5.26 19.41
C VAL A 143 -14.83 -4.28 19.39
N VAL A 144 -14.90 -3.38 18.39
CA VAL A 144 -16.03 -2.47 18.25
C VAL A 144 -17.34 -3.24 18.05
N ASN A 145 -18.41 -2.74 18.65
CA ASN A 145 -19.74 -3.35 18.59
C ASN A 145 -20.53 -2.99 17.32
N THR A 146 -20.10 -1.95 16.59
CA THR A 146 -20.77 -1.39 15.42
C THR A 146 -19.82 -1.29 14.23
N LYS A 147 -20.38 -1.30 13.01
CA LYS A 147 -19.68 -1.04 11.75
C LYS A 147 -20.44 0.02 10.95
N PRO A 148 -19.80 1.07 10.42
CA PRO A 148 -18.36 1.40 10.54
C PRO A 148 -17.95 1.71 11.98
N CYS A 149 -16.63 1.82 12.25
CA CYS A 149 -16.10 2.16 13.57
C CYS A 149 -16.81 3.42 14.13
N PRO A 150 -17.25 3.43 15.41
CA PRO A 150 -17.98 4.55 16.00
C PRO A 150 -17.13 5.84 16.09
N PHE A 151 -15.81 5.73 16.00
CA PHE A 151 -14.89 6.86 16.00
C PHE A 151 -14.57 7.37 14.59
N LEU A 152 -15.07 6.73 13.52
CA LEU A 152 -14.84 7.17 12.16
C LEU A 152 -15.80 8.31 11.78
N GLY A 153 -15.23 9.48 11.48
CA GLY A 153 -15.95 10.64 10.96
C GLY A 153 -16.38 10.50 9.49
N ALA A 154 -17.26 11.38 9.05
CA ALA A 154 -17.75 11.42 7.67
C ALA A 154 -16.64 11.79 6.65
N ASP A 155 -15.58 12.43 7.12
CA ASP A 155 -14.36 12.79 6.39
C ASP A 155 -13.30 11.67 6.39
N ASN A 156 -13.67 10.46 6.82
CA ASN A 156 -12.77 9.32 7.06
C ASN A 156 -11.72 9.55 8.16
N TYR A 157 -11.79 10.66 8.90
CA TYR A 157 -10.86 10.95 9.99
C TYR A 157 -11.34 10.31 11.29
N CYS A 158 -10.41 9.83 12.12
CA CYS A 158 -10.76 9.23 13.41
C CYS A 158 -10.90 10.32 14.48
N SER A 159 -12.02 10.35 15.20
CA SER A 159 -12.24 11.32 16.28
C SER A 159 -11.30 11.14 17.47
N ILE A 160 -10.67 9.97 17.59
CA ILE A 160 -9.65 9.65 18.59
C ILE A 160 -8.29 9.31 17.95
N TYR A 161 -7.94 9.94 16.82
CA TYR A 161 -6.77 9.55 16.02
C TYR A 161 -5.47 9.44 16.84
N GLU A 162 -5.19 10.42 17.71
CA GLU A 162 -3.99 10.43 18.58
C GLU A 162 -4.04 9.38 19.70
N GLU A 163 -5.24 8.94 20.10
CA GLU A 163 -5.45 8.01 21.20
C GLU A 163 -5.90 6.62 20.73
N ARG A 164 -5.89 6.39 19.42
CA ARG A 164 -6.37 5.16 18.78
C ARG A 164 -5.73 3.91 19.41
N PRO A 165 -6.39 2.74 19.32
CA PRO A 165 -5.82 1.50 19.82
C PRO A 165 -4.46 1.22 19.16
N SER A 166 -3.56 0.56 19.88
CA SER A 166 -2.22 0.24 19.35
C SER A 166 -2.27 -0.52 18.02
N ASP A 167 -3.30 -1.36 17.85
CA ASP A 167 -3.47 -2.18 16.65
C ASP A 167 -3.97 -1.33 15.45
N CYS A 168 -4.63 -0.20 15.69
CA CYS A 168 -4.93 0.80 14.65
C CYS A 168 -3.71 1.63 14.27
N GLU A 169 -2.89 2.01 15.25
CA GLU A 169 -1.69 2.81 15.01
C GLU A 169 -0.65 2.06 14.17
N ARG A 170 -0.51 0.76 14.42
CA ARG A 170 0.47 -0.10 13.76
C ARG A 170 -0.05 -0.75 12.48
N PHE A 171 -1.34 -0.66 12.18
CA PHE A 171 -1.90 -1.25 10.96
C PHE A 171 -1.33 -0.53 9.73
N PRO A 172 -0.88 -1.24 8.68
CA PRO A 172 -1.06 -2.67 8.39
C PRO A 172 0.12 -3.59 8.77
N TYR A 173 1.01 -3.17 9.67
CA TYR A 173 2.19 -3.89 10.15
C TYR A 173 3.24 -4.17 9.07
N THR A 174 3.31 -3.32 8.04
CA THR A 174 4.16 -3.51 6.86
C THR A 174 5.65 -3.25 7.11
N ASP A 175 5.98 -2.59 8.22
CA ASP A 175 7.33 -2.29 8.73
C ASP A 175 7.76 -3.22 9.88
N GLU A 176 6.93 -4.20 10.23
CA GLU A 176 7.12 -5.04 11.41
C GLU A 176 7.20 -6.54 11.10
N ASP A 177 7.76 -7.30 12.06
CA ASP A 177 7.86 -8.76 11.94
C ASP A 177 6.52 -9.50 11.98
N VAL A 178 5.44 -8.81 12.35
CA VAL A 178 4.06 -9.31 12.33
C VAL A 178 3.69 -9.83 10.95
N ILE A 179 4.18 -9.20 9.87
CA ILE A 179 3.91 -9.63 8.50
C ILE A 179 4.32 -11.10 8.26
N LEU A 180 5.38 -11.56 8.93
CA LEU A 180 5.90 -12.93 8.84
C LEU A 180 5.42 -13.82 9.99
N LYS A 181 5.26 -13.26 11.19
CA LYS A 181 4.84 -14.01 12.39
C LYS A 181 3.37 -14.39 12.36
N ARG A 182 2.53 -13.60 11.69
CA ARG A 182 1.07 -13.82 11.60
C ARG A 182 0.63 -13.94 10.15
N PRO A 183 1.03 -14.99 9.43
CA PRO A 183 0.76 -15.12 8.00
C PRO A 183 -0.73 -15.10 7.65
N HIS A 184 -1.60 -15.65 8.50
CA HIS A 184 -3.05 -15.59 8.29
C HIS A 184 -3.60 -14.16 8.36
N LEU A 185 -3.10 -13.34 9.30
CA LEU A 185 -3.44 -11.93 9.40
C LEU A 185 -2.96 -11.16 8.18
N THR A 186 -1.70 -11.37 7.77
CA THR A 186 -1.12 -10.74 6.57
C THR A 186 -1.90 -11.07 5.31
N LEU A 187 -2.26 -12.33 5.10
CA LEU A 187 -3.08 -12.76 3.96
C LEU A 187 -4.43 -12.06 3.99
N LYS A 188 -5.09 -12.01 5.15
CA LYS A 188 -6.36 -11.31 5.28
C LYS A 188 -6.22 -9.81 5.00
N ASN A 189 -5.19 -9.15 5.53
CA ASN A 189 -4.91 -7.73 5.30
C ASN A 189 -4.69 -7.43 3.82
N SER A 190 -4.00 -8.32 3.09
CA SER A 190 -3.77 -8.17 1.65
C SER A 190 -5.05 -8.15 0.81
N THR A 191 -6.19 -8.62 1.33
CA THR A 191 -7.45 -8.62 0.57
C THR A 191 -8.20 -7.29 0.64
N PHE A 192 -7.81 -6.37 1.53
CA PHE A 192 -8.53 -5.11 1.74
C PHE A 192 -7.62 -3.88 1.95
N CYS A 193 -6.32 -4.09 2.17
CA CYS A 193 -5.35 -3.02 2.32
C CYS A 193 -4.40 -2.96 1.11
N PRO A 194 -4.46 -1.87 0.32
CA PRO A 194 -3.56 -1.70 -0.83
C PRO A 194 -2.08 -1.60 -0.42
N ALA A 195 -1.77 -1.05 0.76
CA ALA A 195 -0.39 -0.99 1.26
C ALA A 195 0.16 -2.40 1.59
N THR A 196 -0.62 -3.27 2.23
CA THR A 196 -0.22 -4.67 2.44
C THR A 196 0.01 -5.39 1.11
N TYR A 197 -0.89 -5.19 0.15
CA TYR A 197 -0.74 -5.74 -1.19
C TYR A 197 0.56 -5.27 -1.86
N TYR A 198 0.82 -3.96 -1.87
CA TYR A 198 2.03 -3.38 -2.45
C TYR A 198 3.30 -4.02 -1.89
N VAL A 199 3.40 -4.12 -0.57
CA VAL A 199 4.58 -4.69 0.10
C VAL A 199 4.75 -6.16 -0.23
N LEU A 200 3.67 -6.96 -0.27
CA LEU A 200 3.76 -8.37 -0.64
C LEU A 200 4.20 -8.58 -2.08
N GLU A 201 3.68 -7.78 -3.03
CA GLU A 201 4.11 -7.84 -4.43
C GLU A 201 5.59 -7.51 -4.59
N LYS A 202 6.07 -6.46 -3.91
CA LYS A 202 7.48 -6.08 -3.92
C LYS A 202 8.37 -7.17 -3.33
N LEU A 203 7.97 -7.76 -2.21
CA LEU A 203 8.70 -8.87 -1.59
C LEU A 203 8.77 -10.11 -2.50
N LEU A 204 7.72 -10.38 -3.27
CA LEU A 204 7.72 -11.49 -4.25
C LEU A 204 8.64 -11.22 -5.45
N ALA A 205 8.81 -9.97 -5.85
CA ALA A 205 9.66 -9.58 -6.97
C ALA A 205 11.17 -9.69 -6.66
N VAL A 206 11.58 -9.63 -5.38
CA VAL A 206 12.99 -9.64 -4.93
C VAL A 206 13.52 -11.07 -4.64
N LYS A 207 12.89 -12.10 -5.21
CA LYS A 207 13.30 -13.52 -5.06
C LYS A 207 14.80 -13.70 -5.36
#